data_AF-A0A9N7Y732-F1
#
_entry.id   AF-A0A9N7Y732-F1
#
_cell.length_a   1.000
_cell.length_b   1.000
_cell.length_c   1.000
_cell.angle_alpha   90.00
_cell.angle_beta   90.00
_cell.angle_gamma   90.00
#
_symmetry.space_group_name_H-M   'P 1'
#
loop_
_entity.id
_entity.type
_entity.pdbx_description
1 polymer ?
#
loop_
_entity_poly.entity_id
_entity_poly.type
_entity_poly.pdbx_seq_one_letter_code
_entity_poly.pdbx_strand_id
1 'polypeptide(L)'
;MRRGTLKEDGTVQWSPSQELSTAFLPNRRTMSPCPVYEKNGKMLFLFFISVWGNSTERRQIFTGKNKARLCCVSSGDDGLTWSPAKDLTDSVVGDTVHKWATFAVGPGHGVQLENGRLIIPAYAYYIPHRCFGFPIPFTVYPRALSIYSEDFGQTWHIGKMLQKVSCECEMAEIIDHEGRSHLYCNARHSGGHRCEALSENSGLYFDKPHTAPELVEPPSGCQGSVIGFPAPEFVPNDDAESKACGTSLLSPDTQTWLLFMHPTDKSRRRDMGVYLNRSPLHSSGWDRPRIFHRGPSGYSDLAYNGDKDQFSCLMECGKESELEQIAFMSFTLNDVMQTGGLGPSTISWLWDVTIYEATRILQTYKTL
;
A
#
# COMPACT_ATOMS: atom_id res chain seq x y z
N MET A 1 16.81 6.96 -2.10
CA MET A 1 16.58 5.84 -3.04
C MET A 1 17.80 4.92 -3.05
N ARG A 2 17.61 3.60 -2.94
CA ARG A 2 18.64 2.56 -3.07
C ARG A 2 18.20 1.55 -4.12
N ARG A 3 19.04 1.17 -5.08
CA ARG A 3 18.64 0.20 -6.11
C ARG A 3 19.06 -1.20 -5.69
N GLY A 4 18.12 -2.15 -5.68
CA GLY A 4 18.40 -3.56 -5.45
C GLY A 4 18.58 -4.29 -6.78
N THR A 5 19.63 -5.08 -6.91
CA THR A 5 19.80 -6.03 -8.03
C THR A 5 19.65 -7.44 -7.49
N LEU A 6 18.60 -8.14 -7.93
CA LEU A 6 18.39 -9.55 -7.61
C LEU A 6 19.40 -10.40 -8.37
N LYS A 7 20.17 -11.20 -7.65
CA LYS A 7 21.16 -12.14 -8.19
C LYS A 7 20.51 -13.48 -8.51
N GLU A 8 21.24 -14.31 -9.25
CA GLU A 8 20.80 -15.67 -9.62
C GLU A 8 20.59 -16.57 -8.39
N ASP A 9 21.38 -16.38 -7.34
CA ASP A 9 21.27 -17.10 -6.06
C ASP A 9 20.09 -16.64 -5.18
N GLY A 10 19.26 -15.71 -5.68
CA GLY A 10 18.11 -15.17 -4.96
C GLY A 10 18.44 -14.04 -3.97
N THR A 11 19.71 -13.68 -3.78
CA THR A 11 20.11 -12.56 -2.93
C THR A 11 19.92 -11.22 -3.64
N VAL A 12 19.66 -10.15 -2.88
CA VAL A 12 19.57 -8.79 -3.43
C VAL A 12 20.78 -7.98 -3.00
N GLN A 13 21.53 -7.49 -3.99
CA GLN A 13 22.62 -6.56 -3.76
C GLN A 13 22.10 -5.12 -3.87
N TRP A 14 22.23 -4.35 -2.79
CA TRP A 14 21.78 -2.97 -2.72
C TRP A 14 22.87 -1.97 -3.07
N SER A 15 22.54 -0.98 -3.89
CA SER A 15 23.39 0.19 -4.12
C SER A 15 23.43 1.09 -2.88
N PRO A 16 24.44 1.96 -2.75
CA PRO A 16 24.40 3.06 -1.80
C PRO A 16 23.13 3.91 -1.95
N SER A 17 22.71 4.53 -0.84
CA SER A 17 21.60 5.48 -0.86
C SER A 17 21.96 6.70 -1.69
N GLN A 18 21.04 7.12 -2.54
CA GLN A 18 21.11 8.33 -3.34
C GLN A 18 19.91 9.23 -3.01
N GLU A 19 20.19 10.51 -2.84
CA GLU A 19 19.14 11.50 -2.68
C GLU A 19 18.39 11.68 -4.01
N LEU A 20 17.05 11.66 -3.96
CA LEU A 20 16.24 12.03 -5.10
C LEU A 20 16.01 13.55 -5.08
N SER A 21 16.99 14.30 -5.60
CA SER A 21 17.01 15.76 -5.57
C SER A 21 15.93 16.40 -6.45
N THR A 22 15.39 15.68 -7.44
CA THR A 22 14.32 16.17 -8.31
C THR A 22 12.94 16.12 -7.66
N ALA A 23 12.73 15.25 -6.66
CA ALA A 23 11.50 15.14 -5.88
C ALA A 23 11.45 16.18 -4.74
N PHE A 24 11.57 17.45 -5.11
CA PHE A 24 11.73 18.56 -4.20
C PHE A 24 10.94 19.79 -4.68
N LEU A 25 10.36 20.52 -3.73
CA LEU A 25 9.83 21.87 -3.95
C LEU A 25 10.35 22.82 -2.86
N PRO A 26 10.75 24.07 -3.20
CA PRO A 26 11.33 25.00 -2.23
C PRO A 26 10.43 25.25 -1.00
N ASN A 27 11.06 25.33 0.17
CA ASN A 27 10.39 25.60 1.46
C ASN A 27 9.31 24.57 1.86
N ARG A 28 9.36 23.36 1.29
CA ARG A 28 8.41 22.29 1.58
C ARG A 28 9.15 21.02 1.98
N ARG A 29 8.48 20.20 2.80
CA ARG A 29 8.95 18.86 3.17
C ARG A 29 8.26 17.82 2.28
N THR A 30 9.03 16.99 1.62
CA THR A 30 8.57 15.84 0.81
C THR A 30 8.24 14.68 1.74
N MET A 31 7.07 14.07 1.59
CA MET A 31 6.62 12.94 2.41
C MET A 31 5.78 11.94 1.60
N SER A 32 5.59 10.74 2.14
CA SER A 32 4.70 9.69 1.63
C SER A 32 4.95 9.31 0.16
N PRO A 33 6.11 8.70 -0.16
CA PRO A 33 6.39 8.21 -1.51
C PRO A 33 5.39 7.12 -1.88
N CYS A 34 4.86 7.21 -3.11
CA CYS A 34 3.93 6.24 -3.67
C CYS A 34 4.27 5.96 -5.14
N PRO A 35 5.12 4.95 -5.42
CA PRO A 35 5.48 4.59 -6.78
C PRO A 35 4.36 3.81 -7.47
N VAL A 36 4.17 4.03 -8.77
CA VAL A 36 3.39 3.14 -9.65
C VAL A 36 4.14 2.95 -10.97
N TYR A 37 4.14 1.72 -11.48
CA TYR A 37 4.77 1.39 -12.75
C TYR A 37 3.72 1.20 -13.84
N GLU A 38 3.77 2.03 -14.87
CA GLU A 38 2.95 1.93 -16.06
C GLU A 38 3.67 1.03 -17.08
N LYS A 39 3.12 -0.17 -17.30
CA LYS A 39 3.76 -1.27 -18.02
C LYS A 39 3.86 -1.04 -19.53
N ASN A 40 2.93 -0.31 -20.14
CA ASN A 40 2.80 -0.23 -21.60
C ASN A 40 3.83 0.73 -22.19
N GLY A 41 3.93 1.92 -21.64
CA GLY A 41 4.93 2.96 -21.94
C GLY A 41 6.22 2.83 -21.13
N LYS A 42 6.31 1.85 -20.23
CA LYS A 42 7.46 1.59 -19.35
C LYS A 42 7.86 2.81 -18.51
N MET A 43 6.86 3.53 -18.00
CA MET A 43 7.06 4.75 -17.21
C MET A 43 6.89 4.45 -15.73
N LEU A 44 7.88 4.85 -14.92
CA LEU A 44 7.76 4.89 -13.48
C LEU A 44 7.27 6.27 -13.04
N PHE A 45 6.15 6.33 -12.32
CA PHE A 45 5.70 7.52 -11.63
C PHE A 45 5.96 7.36 -10.12
N LEU A 46 6.46 8.41 -9.48
CA LEU A 46 6.59 8.49 -8.03
C LEU A 46 5.76 9.67 -7.54
N PHE A 47 4.62 9.36 -6.94
CA PHE A 47 3.78 10.33 -6.24
C PHE A 47 4.32 10.60 -4.84
N PHE A 48 4.10 11.80 -4.35
CA PHE A 48 4.42 12.20 -2.99
C PHE A 48 3.60 13.43 -2.61
N ILE A 49 3.55 13.73 -1.32
CA ILE A 49 3.07 15.04 -0.86
C ILE A 49 4.22 15.98 -0.53
N SER A 50 4.01 17.27 -0.74
CA SER A 50 4.89 18.31 -0.24
C SER A 50 4.15 19.28 0.68
N VAL A 51 4.62 19.43 1.92
CA VAL A 51 3.96 20.24 2.95
C VAL A 51 4.75 21.51 3.22
N TRP A 52 4.10 22.67 3.16
CA TRP A 52 4.74 23.98 3.38
C TRP A 52 5.30 24.15 4.80
N GLY A 53 6.61 24.44 4.87
CA GLY A 53 7.36 24.68 6.09
C GLY A 53 7.20 23.58 7.13
N ASN A 54 7.07 23.99 8.39
CA ASN A 54 6.93 23.08 9.53
C ASN A 54 5.46 22.88 9.94
N SER A 55 4.52 23.03 8.99
CA SER A 55 3.10 22.81 9.27
C SER A 55 2.87 21.34 9.61
N THR A 56 2.36 21.07 10.81
CA THR A 56 2.01 19.71 11.25
C THR A 56 0.61 19.34 10.76
N GLU A 57 0.36 18.04 10.58
CA GLU A 57 -0.96 17.52 10.24
C GLU A 57 -2.03 18.00 11.25
N ARG A 58 -1.75 17.86 12.55
CA ARG A 58 -2.62 18.32 13.64
C ARG A 58 -3.00 19.80 13.51
N ARG A 59 -2.05 20.68 13.15
CA ARG A 59 -2.32 22.12 12.94
C ARG A 59 -3.23 22.34 11.74
N GLN A 60 -3.01 21.61 10.65
CA GLN A 60 -3.85 21.70 9.46
C GLN A 60 -5.28 21.23 9.75
N ILE A 61 -5.45 20.08 10.44
CA ILE A 61 -6.74 19.55 10.90
C ILE A 61 -7.47 20.57 11.78
N PHE A 62 -6.80 21.11 12.80
CA PHE A 62 -7.39 22.06 13.74
C PHE A 62 -7.79 23.39 13.07
N THR A 63 -6.96 23.90 12.17
CA THR A 63 -7.21 25.21 11.54
C THR A 63 -8.03 25.13 10.25
N GLY A 64 -8.15 23.93 9.65
CA GLY A 64 -8.69 23.75 8.31
C GLY A 64 -7.91 24.46 7.21
N LYS A 65 -6.62 24.78 7.45
CA LYS A 65 -5.73 25.46 6.51
C LYS A 65 -4.79 24.43 5.87
N ASN A 66 -5.20 23.93 4.71
CA ASN A 66 -4.42 22.96 3.94
C ASN A 66 -3.12 23.58 3.40
N LYS A 67 -2.01 22.87 3.61
CA LYS A 67 -0.66 23.21 3.19
C LYS A 67 0.02 22.09 2.42
N ALA A 68 -0.66 20.95 2.23
CA ALA A 68 -0.20 19.83 1.42
C ALA A 68 -0.43 20.10 -0.07
N ARG A 69 0.51 19.65 -0.89
CA ARG A 69 0.44 19.64 -2.35
C ARG A 69 0.69 18.22 -2.85
N LEU A 70 -0.05 17.80 -3.87
CA LEU A 70 0.16 16.54 -4.58
C LEU A 70 1.28 16.77 -5.60
N CYS A 71 2.31 15.95 -5.57
CA CYS A 71 3.43 16.09 -6.49
C CYS A 71 3.79 14.75 -7.12
N CYS A 72 4.41 14.82 -8.30
CA CYS A 72 4.87 13.64 -9.02
C CYS A 72 6.21 13.93 -9.73
N VAL A 73 7.09 12.93 -9.74
CA VAL A 73 8.24 12.84 -10.66
C VAL A 73 8.10 11.55 -11.46
N SER A 74 8.65 11.52 -12.68
CA SER A 74 8.59 10.33 -13.54
C SER A 74 9.96 9.95 -14.07
N SER A 75 10.14 8.68 -14.39
CA SER A 75 11.36 8.10 -14.96
C SER A 75 11.00 7.12 -16.08
N GLY A 76 11.64 7.28 -17.24
CA GLY A 76 11.52 6.37 -18.40
C GLY A 76 12.72 5.46 -18.59
N ASP A 77 13.62 5.40 -17.61
CA ASP A 77 14.89 4.67 -17.63
C ASP A 77 15.08 3.86 -16.34
N ASP A 78 14.01 3.22 -15.87
CA ASP A 78 14.00 2.32 -14.70
C ASP A 78 14.50 2.98 -13.40
N GLY A 79 14.17 4.26 -13.23
CA GLY A 79 14.50 5.04 -12.02
C GLY A 79 15.94 5.54 -11.98
N LEU A 80 16.69 5.49 -13.09
CA LEU A 80 18.05 6.03 -13.18
C LEU A 80 18.05 7.56 -13.17
N THR A 81 17.20 8.17 -13.99
CA THR A 81 17.00 9.61 -14.03
C THR A 81 15.53 9.95 -13.84
N TRP A 82 15.27 11.15 -13.33
CA TRP A 82 13.93 11.56 -12.93
C TRP A 82 13.62 12.95 -13.46
N SER A 83 12.38 13.15 -13.88
CA SER A 83 11.88 14.47 -14.25
C SER A 83 11.91 15.44 -13.06
N PRO A 84 11.87 16.76 -13.29
CA PRO A 84 11.54 17.72 -12.25
C PRO A 84 10.18 17.41 -11.61
N ALA A 85 10.01 17.78 -10.33
CA ALA A 85 8.73 17.66 -9.63
C ALA A 85 7.64 18.51 -10.29
N LYS A 86 6.51 17.88 -10.58
CA LYS A 86 5.27 18.54 -11.03
C LYS A 86 4.31 18.65 -9.86
N ASP A 87 3.77 19.85 -9.60
CA ASP A 87 2.64 20.05 -8.69
C ASP A 87 1.34 19.74 -9.44
N LEU A 88 0.64 18.71 -8.98
CA LEU A 88 -0.60 18.20 -9.59
C LEU A 88 -1.84 18.61 -8.79
N THR A 89 -1.68 19.43 -7.73
CA THR A 89 -2.79 19.74 -6.81
C THR A 89 -3.96 20.39 -7.54
N ASP A 90 -3.69 21.42 -8.33
CA ASP A 90 -4.75 22.22 -8.94
C ASP A 90 -5.42 21.46 -10.11
N SER A 91 -4.66 20.65 -10.87
CA SER A 91 -5.19 19.86 -11.98
C SER A 91 -5.96 18.61 -11.55
N VAL A 92 -5.59 17.99 -10.42
CA VAL A 92 -6.16 16.70 -9.97
C VAL A 92 -7.19 16.90 -8.86
N VAL A 93 -6.85 17.70 -7.84
CA VAL A 93 -7.71 17.93 -6.68
C VAL A 93 -8.63 19.14 -6.90
N GLY A 94 -8.12 20.18 -7.55
CA GLY A 94 -8.85 21.42 -7.84
C GLY A 94 -9.47 22.04 -6.59
N ASP A 95 -10.66 22.62 -6.74
CA ASP A 95 -11.38 23.32 -5.65
C ASP A 95 -11.71 22.42 -4.46
N THR A 96 -11.72 21.10 -4.65
CA THR A 96 -11.96 20.12 -3.58
C THR A 96 -10.94 20.25 -2.46
N VAL A 97 -9.73 20.76 -2.75
CA VAL A 97 -8.66 20.97 -1.77
C VAL A 97 -9.09 21.86 -0.60
N HIS A 98 -10.06 22.76 -0.81
CA HIS A 98 -10.59 23.66 0.22
C HIS A 98 -11.55 22.97 1.22
N LYS A 99 -12.10 21.82 0.82
CA LYS A 99 -12.91 20.95 1.67
C LYS A 99 -12.05 19.99 2.49
N TRP A 100 -10.74 19.97 2.27
CA TRP A 100 -9.82 19.09 2.98
C TRP A 100 -8.96 19.91 3.93
N ALA A 101 -8.80 19.42 5.16
CA ALA A 101 -7.87 20.03 6.10
C ALA A 101 -6.42 19.73 5.72
N THR A 102 -6.16 18.51 5.24
CA THR A 102 -4.90 18.01 4.67
C THR A 102 -5.20 16.67 3.98
N PHE A 103 -4.27 16.15 3.19
CA PHE A 103 -4.38 14.86 2.51
C PHE A 103 -2.99 14.23 2.31
N ALA A 104 -2.95 12.95 1.97
CA ALA A 104 -1.75 12.25 1.54
C ALA A 104 -2.06 11.15 0.51
N VAL A 105 -1.03 10.68 -0.19
CA VAL A 105 -1.03 9.46 -0.99
C VAL A 105 -0.37 8.33 -0.21
N GLY A 106 -0.80 7.09 -0.44
CA GLY A 106 -0.31 5.88 0.25
C GLY A 106 -0.13 6.10 1.76
N PRO A 107 1.10 5.96 2.31
CA PRO A 107 2.32 5.50 1.62
C PRO A 107 2.18 4.03 1.23
N GLY A 108 2.99 3.57 0.27
CA GLY A 108 2.83 2.25 -0.35
C GLY A 108 3.02 2.33 -1.86
N HIS A 109 2.99 1.21 -2.56
CA HIS A 109 2.86 1.19 -4.01
C HIS A 109 1.44 1.57 -4.49
N GLY A 110 1.36 2.07 -5.72
CA GLY A 110 0.13 2.10 -6.52
C GLY A 110 0.04 0.88 -7.43
N VAL A 111 -1.11 0.68 -8.08
CA VAL A 111 -1.38 -0.49 -8.92
C VAL A 111 -1.77 -0.08 -10.34
N GLN A 112 -1.31 -0.82 -11.34
CA GLN A 112 -1.88 -0.79 -12.69
C GLN A 112 -2.81 -1.98 -12.86
N LEU A 113 -4.07 -1.70 -13.18
CA LEU A 113 -5.10 -2.71 -13.41
C LEU A 113 -4.92 -3.41 -14.77
N GLU A 114 -5.55 -4.57 -14.98
CA GLU A 114 -5.51 -5.30 -16.26
C GLU A 114 -6.00 -4.45 -17.44
N ASN A 115 -6.98 -3.57 -17.21
CA ASN A 115 -7.48 -2.64 -18.23
C ASN A 115 -6.53 -1.46 -18.52
N GLY A 116 -5.36 -1.41 -17.87
CA GLY A 116 -4.33 -0.38 -18.04
C GLY A 116 -4.49 0.84 -17.14
N ARG A 117 -5.62 0.99 -16.43
CA ARG A 117 -5.85 2.12 -15.51
C ARG A 117 -4.83 2.09 -14.37
N LEU A 118 -4.24 3.24 -14.09
CA LEU A 118 -3.35 3.44 -12.93
C LEU A 118 -4.15 3.88 -11.73
N ILE A 119 -3.84 3.36 -10.55
CA ILE A 119 -4.46 3.69 -9.28
C ILE A 119 -3.37 4.04 -8.27
N ILE A 120 -3.53 5.20 -7.63
CA ILE A 120 -2.73 5.67 -6.50
C ILE A 120 -3.67 5.72 -5.28
N PRO A 121 -3.42 4.95 -4.21
CA PRO A 121 -4.19 5.07 -2.99
C PRO A 121 -3.95 6.43 -2.33
N ALA A 122 -5.00 7.02 -1.76
CA ALA A 122 -4.92 8.32 -1.09
C ALA A 122 -5.94 8.42 0.04
N TYR A 123 -5.78 9.41 0.91
CA TYR A 123 -6.80 9.79 1.88
C TYR A 123 -6.79 11.29 2.14
N ALA A 124 -7.93 11.83 2.57
CA ALA A 124 -8.04 13.23 2.96
C ALA A 124 -8.89 13.42 4.21
N TYR A 125 -8.50 14.40 5.03
CA TYR A 125 -9.26 14.83 6.19
C TYR A 125 -10.38 15.78 5.76
N TYR A 126 -11.59 15.24 5.62
CA TYR A 126 -12.74 15.99 5.11
C TYR A 126 -13.29 16.96 6.16
N ILE A 127 -13.55 18.20 5.75
CA ILE A 127 -14.18 19.25 6.58
C ILE A 127 -15.66 19.33 6.18
N PRO A 128 -16.59 18.76 6.97
CA PRO A 128 -18.01 18.81 6.63
C PRO A 128 -18.60 20.22 6.80
N HIS A 129 -18.18 20.92 7.85
CA HIS A 129 -18.72 22.23 8.21
C HIS A 129 -17.64 23.16 8.78
N ARG A 130 -17.81 24.46 8.54
CA ARG A 130 -16.97 25.52 9.12
C ARG A 130 -17.84 26.48 9.93
N CYS A 131 -17.31 26.97 11.05
CA CYS A 131 -17.86 28.04 11.86
C CYS A 131 -16.79 29.13 12.04
N PHE A 132 -17.11 30.38 11.71
CA PHE A 132 -16.16 31.52 11.73
C PHE A 132 -14.81 31.23 11.01
N GLY A 133 -14.84 30.47 9.91
CA GLY A 133 -13.66 30.11 9.13
C GLY A 133 -12.89 28.88 9.61
N PHE A 134 -13.21 28.33 10.79
CA PHE A 134 -12.57 27.15 11.37
C PHE A 134 -13.44 25.90 11.23
N PRO A 135 -12.87 24.70 11.08
CA PRO A 135 -13.62 23.44 11.19
C PRO A 135 -14.32 23.33 12.54
N ILE A 136 -15.50 22.71 12.57
CA ILE A 136 -16.15 22.37 13.85
C ILE A 136 -15.29 21.30 14.56
N PRO A 137 -14.93 21.48 15.85
CA PRO A 137 -14.14 20.50 16.59
C PRO A 137 -14.74 19.09 16.51
N PHE A 138 -13.88 18.08 16.42
CA PHE A 138 -14.27 16.66 16.35
C PHE A 138 -15.20 16.29 15.18
N THR A 139 -15.22 17.06 14.09
CA THR A 139 -16.00 16.71 12.88
C THR A 139 -15.13 16.36 11.67
N VAL A 140 -13.82 16.59 11.78
CA VAL A 140 -12.85 16.34 10.70
C VAL A 140 -12.28 14.95 10.85
N TYR A 141 -12.55 14.08 9.88
CA TYR A 141 -12.12 12.68 9.88
C TYR A 141 -11.47 12.31 8.54
N PRO A 142 -10.46 11.43 8.54
CA PRO A 142 -9.84 10.96 7.31
C PRO A 142 -10.79 10.00 6.58
N ARG A 143 -10.78 10.09 5.25
CA ARG A 143 -11.45 9.14 4.36
C ARG A 143 -10.52 8.79 3.21
N ALA A 144 -10.32 7.49 2.99
CA ALA A 144 -9.59 6.96 1.85
C ALA A 144 -10.34 7.24 0.54
N LEU A 145 -9.59 7.36 -0.55
CA LEU A 145 -10.04 7.52 -1.92
C LEU A 145 -8.95 7.02 -2.88
N SER A 146 -9.27 6.88 -4.16
CA SER A 146 -8.30 6.60 -5.22
C SER A 146 -7.97 7.88 -5.98
N ILE A 147 -6.74 8.02 -6.44
CA ILE A 147 -6.40 8.90 -7.57
C ILE A 147 -6.12 7.96 -8.74
N TYR A 148 -6.65 8.24 -9.92
CA TYR A 148 -6.54 7.32 -11.06
C TYR A 148 -6.24 8.03 -12.38
N SER A 149 -5.67 7.29 -13.33
CA SER A 149 -5.42 7.72 -14.69
C SER A 149 -5.83 6.64 -15.68
N GLU A 150 -6.49 7.04 -16.76
CA GLU A 150 -6.99 6.16 -17.84
C GLU A 150 -6.20 6.30 -19.15
N ASP A 151 -5.24 7.22 -19.18
CA ASP A 151 -4.51 7.65 -20.38
C ASP A 151 -3.00 7.52 -20.22
N PHE A 152 -2.57 6.44 -19.54
CA PHE A 152 -1.17 6.10 -19.30
C PHE A 152 -0.42 7.14 -18.46
N GLY A 153 -1.12 7.78 -17.51
CA GLY A 153 -0.55 8.76 -16.59
C GLY A 153 -0.43 10.18 -17.14
N GLN A 154 -1.10 10.50 -18.26
CA GLN A 154 -1.10 11.85 -18.83
C GLN A 154 -2.00 12.79 -18.03
N THR A 155 -3.20 12.33 -17.67
CA THR A 155 -4.16 13.04 -16.81
C THR A 155 -4.57 12.18 -15.63
N TRP A 156 -4.97 12.84 -14.54
CA TRP A 156 -5.26 12.19 -13.26
C TRP A 156 -6.53 12.77 -12.65
N HIS A 157 -7.30 11.92 -12.00
CA HIS A 157 -8.61 12.24 -11.42
C HIS A 157 -8.72 11.66 -10.02
N ILE A 158 -9.60 12.23 -9.19
CA ILE A 158 -9.91 11.69 -7.86
C ILE A 158 -11.22 10.90 -7.88
N GLY A 159 -11.22 9.73 -7.24
CA GLY A 159 -12.41 8.94 -6.96
C GLY A 159 -13.21 9.49 -5.78
N LYS A 160 -14.37 8.89 -5.52
CA LYS A 160 -15.19 9.21 -4.34
C LYS A 160 -14.51 8.69 -3.07
N MET A 161 -14.63 9.47 -1.99
CA MET A 161 -14.21 9.04 -0.66
C MET A 161 -15.05 7.89 -0.14
N LEU A 162 -14.41 6.99 0.62
CA LEU A 162 -15.09 5.99 1.42
C LEU A 162 -16.06 6.66 2.41
N GLN A 163 -17.22 6.05 2.62
CA GLN A 163 -18.24 6.56 3.54
C GLN A 163 -17.95 6.20 5.02
N LYS A 164 -16.79 5.60 5.30
CA LYS A 164 -16.32 5.20 6.63
C LYS A 164 -14.96 5.85 6.92
N VAL A 165 -14.71 6.13 8.21
CA VAL A 165 -13.41 6.65 8.66
C VAL A 165 -12.31 5.70 8.20
N SER A 166 -11.35 6.23 7.46
CA SER A 166 -10.30 5.46 6.81
C SER A 166 -9.12 6.40 6.51
N CYS A 167 -7.91 5.97 6.85
CA CYS A 167 -6.69 6.77 6.67
C CYS A 167 -5.82 6.14 5.56
N GLU A 168 -4.50 6.04 5.79
CA GLU A 168 -3.55 5.36 4.92
C GLU A 168 -4.10 4.02 4.43
N CYS A 169 -4.05 3.81 3.12
CA CYS A 169 -4.59 2.62 2.47
C CYS A 169 -3.68 2.15 1.34
N GLU A 170 -3.86 0.89 0.97
CA GLU A 170 -3.36 0.32 -0.28
C GLU A 170 -4.50 -0.39 -1.00
N MET A 171 -4.30 -0.62 -2.30
CA MET A 171 -5.32 -1.18 -3.17
C MET A 171 -4.74 -2.27 -4.06
N ALA A 172 -5.52 -3.33 -4.26
CA ALA A 172 -5.17 -4.48 -5.08
C ALA A 172 -6.31 -4.81 -6.03
N GLU A 173 -5.97 -5.21 -7.25
CA GLU A 173 -6.94 -5.76 -8.19
C GLU A 173 -7.25 -7.22 -7.84
N ILE A 174 -8.52 -7.58 -7.91
CA ILE A 174 -9.01 -8.96 -7.84
C ILE A 174 -9.70 -9.25 -9.16
N ILE A 175 -9.25 -10.31 -9.84
CA ILE A 175 -9.95 -10.86 -11.01
C ILE A 175 -10.81 -12.03 -10.52
N ASP A 176 -12.12 -11.95 -10.75
CA ASP A 176 -13.04 -13.04 -10.42
C ASP A 176 -12.96 -14.19 -11.45
N HIS A 177 -13.61 -15.32 -11.16
CA HIS A 177 -13.59 -16.48 -12.08
C HIS A 177 -14.21 -16.18 -13.47
N GLU A 178 -15.02 -15.14 -13.61
CA GLU A 178 -15.59 -14.69 -14.89
C GLU A 178 -14.69 -13.67 -15.61
N GLY A 179 -13.54 -13.33 -15.03
CA GLY A 179 -12.61 -12.34 -15.58
C GLY A 179 -13.00 -10.89 -15.31
N ARG A 180 -13.94 -10.63 -14.38
CA ARG A 180 -14.28 -9.26 -13.99
C ARG A 180 -13.27 -8.73 -12.98
N SER A 181 -12.85 -7.49 -13.20
CA SER A 181 -11.96 -6.75 -12.32
C SER A 181 -12.72 -6.06 -11.20
N HIS A 182 -12.26 -6.29 -9.97
CA HIS A 182 -12.72 -5.64 -8.75
C HIS A 182 -11.52 -4.97 -8.08
N LEU A 183 -11.64 -3.69 -7.73
CA LEU A 183 -10.60 -3.01 -6.96
C LEU A 183 -10.90 -3.13 -5.48
N TYR A 184 -10.03 -3.81 -4.75
CA TYR A 184 -10.09 -3.95 -3.30
C TYR A 184 -9.24 -2.87 -2.63
N CYS A 185 -9.76 -2.26 -1.57
CA CYS A 185 -9.09 -1.25 -0.75
C CYS A 185 -8.99 -1.75 0.70
N ASN A 186 -7.77 -1.75 1.24
CA ASN A 186 -7.49 -2.03 2.65
C ASN A 186 -6.96 -0.75 3.31
N ALA A 187 -7.69 -0.22 4.29
CA ALA A 187 -7.40 1.07 4.90
C ALA A 187 -7.22 0.99 6.42
N ARG A 188 -6.28 1.80 6.91
CA ARG A 188 -6.05 2.03 8.34
C ARG A 188 -7.29 2.62 8.99
N HIS A 189 -7.64 2.07 10.14
CA HIS A 189 -8.82 2.50 10.89
C HIS A 189 -8.59 2.41 12.40
N SER A 190 -9.01 3.45 13.13
CA SER A 190 -8.78 3.58 14.58
C SER A 190 -9.79 2.80 15.45
N GLY A 191 -10.49 1.82 14.87
CA GLY A 191 -11.50 1.00 15.57
C GLY A 191 -11.02 -0.40 15.95
N GLY A 192 -9.70 -0.61 16.06
CA GLY A 192 -9.10 -1.89 16.46
C GLY A 192 -8.98 -2.94 15.34
N HIS A 193 -9.48 -2.62 14.15
CA HIS A 193 -9.45 -3.48 12.97
C HIS A 193 -9.39 -2.65 11.69
N ARG A 194 -8.85 -3.22 10.62
CA ARG A 194 -8.79 -2.62 9.27
C ARG A 194 -10.18 -2.31 8.73
N CYS A 195 -10.26 -1.32 7.84
CA CYS A 195 -11.44 -1.03 7.04
C CYS A 195 -11.21 -1.54 5.62
N GLU A 196 -12.15 -2.33 5.10
CA GLU A 196 -12.09 -2.90 3.76
C GLU A 196 -13.25 -2.38 2.91
N ALA A 197 -13.03 -2.27 1.60
CA ALA A 197 -14.08 -1.95 0.65
C ALA A 197 -13.73 -2.50 -0.74
N LEU A 198 -14.77 -2.83 -1.52
CA LEU A 198 -14.65 -3.29 -2.91
C LEU A 198 -15.23 -2.25 -3.85
N SER A 199 -14.70 -2.21 -5.07
CA SER A 199 -15.15 -1.32 -6.14
C SER A 199 -15.27 -2.11 -7.43
N GLU A 200 -16.48 -2.18 -7.98
CA GLU A 200 -16.79 -2.83 -9.26
C GLU A 200 -16.55 -1.90 -10.47
N ASN A 201 -16.03 -0.69 -10.25
CA ASN A 201 -15.83 0.33 -11.29
C ASN A 201 -14.41 0.91 -11.28
N SER A 202 -13.44 0.06 -10.94
CA SER A 202 -12.02 0.38 -10.99
C SER A 202 -11.67 1.64 -10.19
N GLY A 203 -12.25 1.77 -8.99
CA GLY A 203 -11.91 2.78 -7.99
C GLY A 203 -12.67 4.10 -8.08
N LEU A 204 -13.66 4.27 -8.96
CA LEU A 204 -14.46 5.51 -8.99
C LEU A 204 -15.24 5.73 -7.69
N TYR A 205 -15.76 4.64 -7.12
CA TYR A 205 -16.28 4.60 -5.76
C TYR A 205 -16.14 3.20 -5.18
N PHE A 206 -16.22 3.11 -3.85
CA PHE A 206 -16.19 1.85 -3.12
C PHE A 206 -17.53 1.60 -2.43
N ASP A 207 -18.03 0.37 -2.54
CA ASP A 207 -19.30 -0.06 -1.96
C ASP A 207 -19.15 -0.54 -0.52
N LYS A 208 -20.09 -0.10 0.33
CA LYS A 208 -20.31 -0.58 1.71
C LYS A 208 -19.01 -0.89 2.48
N PRO A 209 -18.14 0.11 2.73
CA PRO A 209 -16.92 -0.10 3.50
C PRO A 209 -17.24 -0.67 4.88
N HIS A 210 -16.58 -1.77 5.25
CA HIS A 210 -16.83 -2.51 6.48
C HIS A 210 -15.53 -2.78 7.25
N THR A 211 -15.68 -3.22 8.50
CA THR A 211 -14.54 -3.58 9.34
C THR A 211 -14.17 -5.03 9.07
N ALA A 212 -12.87 -5.35 8.99
CA ALA A 212 -12.35 -6.72 8.81
C ALA A 212 -11.92 -7.33 10.16
N PRO A 213 -12.73 -8.20 10.78
CA PRO A 213 -12.46 -8.70 12.13
C PRO A 213 -11.15 -9.50 12.25
N GLU A 214 -10.70 -10.14 11.18
CA GLU A 214 -9.48 -10.95 11.12
C GLU A 214 -8.21 -10.09 11.08
N LEU A 215 -8.32 -8.84 10.60
CA LEU A 215 -7.20 -7.92 10.43
C LEU A 215 -7.19 -6.88 11.54
N VAL A 216 -6.43 -7.16 12.61
CA VAL A 216 -6.34 -6.33 13.81
C VAL A 216 -5.55 -5.03 13.57
N GLU A 217 -5.86 -4.01 14.37
CA GLU A 217 -5.14 -2.72 14.41
C GLU A 217 -4.78 -2.37 15.86
N PRO A 218 -3.56 -1.85 16.14
CA PRO A 218 -3.27 -1.22 17.42
C PRO A 218 -4.13 0.05 17.63
N PRO A 219 -4.19 0.63 18.86
CA PRO A 219 -5.12 1.72 19.18
C PRO A 219 -4.98 2.98 18.32
N SER A 220 -3.76 3.32 17.90
CA SER A 220 -3.50 4.43 16.96
C SER A 220 -3.52 3.99 15.50
N GLY A 221 -3.63 2.69 15.23
CA GLY A 221 -3.47 2.05 13.94
C GLY A 221 -2.05 2.09 13.37
N CYS A 222 -1.84 1.36 12.29
CA CYS A 222 -0.60 1.31 11.52
C CYS A 222 -0.93 1.28 10.01
N GLN A 223 0.00 1.72 9.16
CA GLN A 223 -0.10 1.36 7.74
C GLN A 223 0.19 -0.14 7.59
N GLY A 224 -0.37 -0.76 6.57
CA GLY A 224 -0.10 -2.12 6.15
C GLY A 224 -0.28 -2.22 4.64
N SER A 225 0.36 -3.22 4.04
CA SER A 225 0.43 -3.36 2.59
C SER A 225 -0.36 -4.54 2.08
N VAL A 226 -1.04 -4.39 0.95
CA VAL A 226 -1.81 -5.45 0.28
C VAL A 226 -1.47 -5.52 -1.20
N ILE A 227 -1.32 -6.74 -1.72
CA ILE A 227 -1.15 -7.02 -3.15
C ILE A 227 -2.10 -8.14 -3.59
N GLY A 228 -2.48 -8.10 -4.86
CA GLY A 228 -3.10 -9.22 -5.56
C GLY A 228 -2.03 -10.01 -6.33
N PHE A 229 -2.17 -11.32 -6.37
CA PHE A 229 -1.31 -12.20 -7.17
C PHE A 229 -2.13 -13.37 -7.75
N PRO A 230 -1.71 -13.97 -8.88
CA PRO A 230 -2.43 -15.08 -9.49
C PRO A 230 -2.62 -16.24 -8.51
N ALA A 231 -3.85 -16.74 -8.42
CA ALA A 231 -4.15 -17.94 -7.66
C ALA A 231 -3.42 -19.13 -8.32
N PRO A 232 -2.74 -20.01 -7.55
CA PRO A 232 -2.12 -21.20 -8.12
C PRO A 232 -3.15 -22.06 -8.86
N GLU A 233 -2.81 -22.53 -10.06
CA GLU A 233 -3.67 -23.44 -10.80
C GLU A 233 -3.91 -24.72 -9.98
N PHE A 234 -5.19 -25.04 -9.74
CA PHE A 234 -5.56 -26.31 -9.15
C PHE A 234 -5.43 -27.38 -10.24
N VAL A 235 -4.34 -28.15 -10.22
CA VAL A 235 -4.26 -29.39 -11.01
C VAL A 235 -4.93 -30.48 -10.17
N PRO A 236 -6.12 -31.00 -10.56
CA PRO A 236 -6.67 -32.16 -9.89
C PRO A 236 -5.71 -33.32 -10.15
N ASN A 237 -5.10 -33.86 -9.11
CA ASN A 237 -4.41 -35.14 -9.23
C ASN A 237 -5.49 -36.21 -9.48
N ASP A 238 -5.51 -36.79 -10.69
CA ASP A 238 -6.40 -37.90 -11.06
C ASP A 238 -6.10 -39.21 -10.30
N ASP A 239 -5.08 -39.25 -9.42
CA ASP A 239 -4.56 -40.48 -8.81
C ASP A 239 -4.73 -40.61 -7.28
N ALA A 240 -5.73 -39.98 -6.65
CA ALA A 240 -5.93 -40.14 -5.20
C ALA A 240 -7.36 -40.49 -4.79
N GLU A 241 -7.72 -41.77 -4.96
CA GLU A 241 -8.65 -42.43 -4.04
C GLU A 241 -8.04 -42.46 -2.62
N SER A 242 -8.29 -41.44 -1.79
CA SER A 242 -8.35 -41.66 -0.34
C SER A 242 -9.12 -40.58 0.42
N LYS A 243 -10.09 -41.09 1.16
CA LYS A 243 -10.96 -40.44 2.13
C LYS A 243 -10.23 -39.62 3.19
N ALA A 244 -10.94 -38.58 3.66
CA ALA A 244 -10.91 -37.99 5.01
C ALA A 244 -9.91 -36.84 5.30
N CYS A 245 -10.27 -35.64 4.85
CA CYS A 245 -10.41 -34.46 5.72
C CYS A 245 -11.35 -33.47 5.02
N GLY A 246 -12.44 -33.08 5.67
CA GLY A 246 -13.53 -32.30 5.07
C GLY A 246 -13.18 -30.84 4.77
N THR A 247 -12.36 -30.60 3.75
CA THR A 247 -12.29 -29.31 3.06
C THR A 247 -12.86 -29.53 1.67
N SER A 248 -14.09 -29.06 1.46
CA SER A 248 -14.73 -29.04 0.15
C SER A 248 -13.82 -28.25 -0.80
N LEU A 249 -13.22 -28.96 -1.76
CA LEU A 249 -12.41 -28.44 -2.85
C LEU A 249 -13.32 -27.62 -3.79
N LEU A 250 -13.59 -26.37 -3.43
CA LEU A 250 -14.23 -25.40 -4.31
C LEU A 250 -13.13 -24.83 -5.22
N SER A 251 -13.37 -24.87 -6.54
CA SER A 251 -12.67 -24.01 -7.51
C SER A 251 -12.59 -22.60 -6.91
N PRO A 252 -11.43 -21.92 -6.93
CA PRO A 252 -11.36 -20.59 -6.36
C PRO A 252 -12.36 -19.69 -7.09
N ASP A 253 -13.23 -19.00 -6.34
CA ASP A 253 -14.21 -18.05 -6.89
C ASP A 253 -13.54 -16.88 -7.65
N THR A 254 -12.21 -16.77 -7.54
CA THR A 254 -11.35 -15.74 -8.09
C THR A 254 -10.09 -16.34 -8.73
N GLN A 255 -9.60 -15.68 -9.78
CA GLN A 255 -8.29 -15.96 -10.39
C GLN A 255 -7.14 -15.29 -9.61
N THR A 256 -7.48 -14.43 -8.65
CA THR A 256 -6.53 -13.69 -7.82
C THR A 256 -6.68 -14.03 -6.35
N TRP A 257 -5.58 -14.21 -5.63
CA TRP A 257 -5.50 -14.24 -4.17
C TRP A 257 -4.90 -12.93 -3.65
N LEU A 258 -5.17 -12.59 -2.38
CA LEU A 258 -4.58 -11.42 -1.75
C LEU A 258 -3.55 -11.83 -0.68
N LEU A 259 -2.47 -11.06 -0.61
CA LEU A 259 -1.49 -11.12 0.47
C LEU A 259 -1.46 -9.77 1.19
N PHE A 260 -1.51 -9.79 2.53
CA PHE A 260 -1.46 -8.59 3.36
C PHE A 260 -0.36 -8.69 4.42
N MET A 261 0.42 -7.64 4.62
CA MET A 261 1.42 -7.56 5.68
C MET A 261 1.16 -6.37 6.61
N HIS A 262 1.16 -6.66 7.92
CA HIS A 262 0.85 -5.70 8.97
C HIS A 262 1.26 -6.23 10.36
N PRO A 263 1.55 -5.35 11.34
CA PRO A 263 1.72 -5.74 12.74
C PRO A 263 0.53 -6.53 13.32
N THR A 264 0.78 -7.58 14.08
CA THR A 264 -0.28 -8.51 14.55
C THR A 264 -0.70 -8.30 16.01
N ASP A 265 0.03 -7.48 16.76
CA ASP A 265 -0.31 -7.16 18.15
C ASP A 265 -1.43 -6.10 18.24
N LYS A 266 -2.47 -6.39 19.03
CA LYS A 266 -3.66 -5.51 19.20
C LYS A 266 -3.40 -4.23 19.97
N SER A 267 -2.25 -4.10 20.63
CA SER A 267 -1.94 -3.00 21.55
C SER A 267 -0.80 -2.14 21.05
N ARG A 268 0.14 -2.70 20.28
CA ARG A 268 1.38 -2.04 19.85
C ARG A 268 1.75 -2.42 18.42
N ARG A 269 2.55 -1.58 17.78
CA ARG A 269 3.17 -1.85 16.48
C ARG A 269 4.28 -2.89 16.61
N ARG A 270 3.88 -4.16 16.66
CA ARG A 270 4.78 -5.30 16.87
C ARG A 270 4.32 -6.53 16.12
N ASP A 271 5.30 -7.41 15.92
CA ASP A 271 5.15 -8.74 15.32
C ASP A 271 4.55 -8.65 13.91
N MET A 272 5.40 -8.33 12.92
CA MET A 272 4.99 -8.27 11.51
C MET A 272 4.51 -9.65 11.06
N GLY A 273 3.25 -9.70 10.63
CA GLY A 273 2.61 -10.90 10.13
C GLY A 273 2.25 -10.78 8.66
N VAL A 274 2.24 -11.93 7.99
CA VAL A 274 1.68 -12.09 6.64
C VAL A 274 0.35 -12.84 6.72
N TYR A 275 -0.66 -12.29 6.07
CA TYR A 275 -2.00 -12.83 5.97
C TYR A 275 -2.27 -13.22 4.51
N LEU A 276 -2.97 -14.33 4.32
CA LEU A 276 -3.37 -14.83 3.00
C LEU A 276 -4.90 -14.87 2.92
N ASN A 277 -5.45 -14.41 1.80
CA ASN A 277 -6.86 -14.53 1.50
C ASN A 277 -7.05 -15.22 0.14
N ARG A 278 -7.60 -16.45 0.19
CA ARG A 278 -7.85 -17.31 -0.98
C ARG A 278 -9.23 -17.09 -1.61
N SER A 279 -10.06 -16.27 -0.99
CA SER A 279 -11.45 -16.01 -1.40
C SER A 279 -11.78 -14.53 -1.19
N PRO A 280 -11.04 -13.60 -1.84
CA PRO A 280 -11.01 -12.19 -1.47
C PRO A 280 -12.29 -11.39 -1.77
N LEU A 281 -13.27 -12.00 -2.46
CA LEU A 281 -14.62 -11.44 -2.62
C LEU A 281 -15.55 -11.76 -1.42
N HIS A 282 -15.12 -12.60 -0.49
CA HIS A 282 -15.87 -12.95 0.71
C HIS A 282 -15.36 -12.17 1.92
N SER A 283 -16.27 -11.71 2.77
CA SER A 283 -15.98 -10.82 3.91
C SER A 283 -15.21 -11.47 5.07
N SER A 284 -14.85 -12.75 4.98
CA SER A 284 -14.15 -13.51 6.04
C SER A 284 -13.08 -14.45 5.47
N GLY A 285 -12.40 -14.03 4.40
CA GLY A 285 -11.45 -14.87 3.65
C GLY A 285 -10.02 -14.91 4.21
N TRP A 286 -9.70 -14.12 5.23
CA TRP A 286 -8.33 -14.01 5.75
C TRP A 286 -7.96 -15.15 6.70
N ASP A 287 -6.86 -15.83 6.36
CA ASP A 287 -6.22 -16.80 7.24
C ASP A 287 -5.59 -16.13 8.48
N ARG A 288 -5.29 -16.94 9.50
CA ARG A 288 -4.46 -16.48 10.62
C ARG A 288 -3.06 -16.08 10.12
N PRO A 289 -2.47 -15.00 10.66
CA PRO A 289 -1.18 -14.53 10.17
C PRO A 289 -0.06 -15.49 10.53
N ARG A 290 0.91 -15.61 9.61
CA ARG A 290 2.23 -16.18 9.93
C ARG A 290 3.17 -15.04 10.33
N ILE A 291 3.84 -15.19 11.48
CA ILE A 291 4.75 -14.17 11.99
C ILE A 291 6.08 -14.26 11.26
N PHE A 292 6.44 -13.17 10.59
CA PHE A 292 7.63 -13.04 9.75
C PHE A 292 8.75 -12.28 10.44
N HIS A 293 8.41 -11.38 11.35
CA HIS A 293 9.36 -10.72 12.25
C HIS A 293 8.74 -10.59 13.64
N ARG A 294 9.44 -11.04 14.68
CA ARG A 294 9.07 -10.80 16.08
C ARG A 294 9.77 -9.57 16.60
N GLY A 295 9.03 -8.66 17.23
CA GLY A 295 9.60 -7.41 17.74
C GLY A 295 8.85 -6.16 17.29
N PRO A 296 9.39 -4.96 17.57
CA PRO A 296 8.91 -3.72 16.98
C PRO A 296 8.80 -3.82 15.46
N SER A 297 7.63 -3.47 14.91
CA SER A 297 7.36 -3.53 13.47
C SER A 297 6.32 -2.49 13.10
N GLY A 298 6.60 -1.68 12.09
CA GLY A 298 5.80 -0.54 11.67
C GLY A 298 5.22 -0.74 10.29
N TYR A 299 5.47 0.21 9.40
CA TYR A 299 4.92 0.24 8.04
C TYR A 299 5.57 -0.87 7.20
N SER A 300 4.87 -1.29 6.14
CA SER A 300 5.37 -2.27 5.18
C SER A 300 4.91 -1.98 3.76
N ASP A 301 5.59 -2.52 2.75
CA ASP A 301 5.20 -2.43 1.33
C ASP A 301 5.62 -3.70 0.59
N LEU A 302 4.63 -4.39 0.01
CA LEU A 302 4.76 -5.66 -0.69
C LEU A 302 4.98 -5.45 -2.19
N ALA A 303 5.69 -6.39 -2.80
CA ALA A 303 5.76 -6.56 -4.24
C ALA A 303 5.76 -8.05 -4.60
N TYR A 304 5.15 -8.39 -5.74
CA TYR A 304 5.17 -9.74 -6.28
C TYR A 304 5.90 -9.76 -7.62
N ASN A 305 6.82 -10.72 -7.75
CA ASN A 305 7.56 -11.03 -8.95
C ASN A 305 6.99 -12.30 -9.55
N GLY A 306 6.19 -12.16 -10.62
CA GLY A 306 5.56 -13.28 -11.32
C GLY A 306 6.53 -14.20 -12.04
N ASP A 307 7.66 -13.70 -12.56
CA ASP A 307 8.60 -14.54 -13.30
C ASP A 307 9.38 -15.50 -12.38
N LYS A 308 9.44 -15.20 -11.08
CA LYS A 308 10.12 -16.02 -10.07
C LYS A 308 9.20 -16.59 -9.00
N ASP A 309 7.89 -16.35 -9.09
CA ASP A 309 6.90 -16.68 -8.05
C ASP A 309 7.34 -16.28 -6.63
N GLN A 310 7.86 -15.06 -6.52
CA GLN A 310 8.51 -14.58 -5.30
C GLN A 310 7.88 -13.27 -4.82
N PHE A 311 7.64 -13.20 -3.51
CA PHE A 311 7.22 -11.99 -2.82
C PHE A 311 8.43 -11.27 -2.24
N SER A 312 8.34 -9.96 -2.20
CA SER A 312 9.31 -9.07 -1.57
C SER A 312 8.57 -8.10 -0.67
N CYS A 313 9.19 -7.72 0.45
CA CYS A 313 8.62 -6.74 1.37
C CYS A 313 9.72 -5.83 1.91
N LEU A 314 9.43 -4.53 1.94
CA LEU A 314 10.14 -3.56 2.77
C LEU A 314 9.33 -3.32 4.03
N MET A 315 9.98 -3.26 5.21
CA MET A 315 9.28 -2.98 6.47
C MET A 315 10.10 -2.16 7.45
N GLU A 316 9.43 -1.28 8.19
CA GLU A 316 9.98 -0.63 9.38
C GLU A 316 10.09 -1.66 10.52
N CYS A 317 11.27 -1.79 11.11
CA CYS A 317 11.50 -2.68 12.24
C CYS A 317 12.71 -2.24 13.08
N GLY A 318 12.95 -2.93 14.19
CA GLY A 318 14.11 -2.69 15.04
C GLY A 318 14.09 -3.57 16.28
N LYS A 319 15.03 -3.32 17.19
CA LYS A 319 15.15 -4.06 18.46
C LYS A 319 14.29 -3.42 19.56
N GLU A 320 14.35 -2.10 19.72
CA GLU A 320 13.64 -1.35 20.76
C GLU A 320 12.43 -0.58 20.19
N SER A 321 12.58 0.01 19.00
CA SER A 321 11.53 0.71 18.26
C SER A 321 11.45 0.24 16.81
N GLU A 322 10.24 0.30 16.25
CA GLU A 322 9.94 -0.01 14.86
C GLU A 322 10.61 0.95 13.89
N LEU A 323 11.01 2.14 14.34
CA LEU A 323 11.57 3.16 13.47
C LEU A 323 13.06 2.94 13.20
N GLU A 324 13.79 2.10 13.95
CA GLU A 324 15.26 2.03 13.91
C GLU A 324 15.85 1.77 12.52
N GLN A 325 15.15 1.00 11.68
CA GLN A 325 15.63 0.61 10.36
C GLN A 325 14.48 0.21 9.42
N ILE A 326 14.81 0.12 8.14
CA ILE A 326 13.94 -0.48 7.11
C ILE A 326 14.60 -1.80 6.71
N ALA A 327 13.93 -2.94 6.85
CA ALA A 327 14.43 -4.24 6.41
C ALA A 327 13.87 -4.61 5.03
N PHE A 328 14.63 -5.41 4.28
CA PHE A 328 14.17 -6.07 3.08
C PHE A 328 14.02 -7.57 3.34
N MET A 329 12.92 -8.15 2.89
CA MET A 329 12.72 -9.59 2.94
C MET A 329 12.16 -10.14 1.65
N SER A 330 12.52 -11.39 1.36
CA SER A 330 12.03 -12.13 0.21
C SER A 330 11.58 -13.52 0.64
N PHE A 331 10.46 -13.99 0.08
CA PHE A 331 9.81 -15.22 0.47
C PHE A 331 8.86 -15.73 -0.63
N THR A 332 8.43 -16.98 -0.51
CA THR A 332 7.56 -17.67 -1.48
C THR A 332 6.16 -17.91 -0.91
N LEU A 333 5.22 -18.33 -1.75
CA LEU A 333 3.89 -18.74 -1.27
C LEU A 333 3.97 -19.94 -0.31
N ASN A 334 4.92 -20.85 -0.53
CA ASN A 334 5.19 -21.97 0.38
C ASN A 334 5.60 -21.48 1.77
N ASP A 335 6.40 -20.40 1.85
CA ASP A 335 6.74 -19.75 3.12
C ASP A 335 5.54 -19.05 3.77
N VAL A 336 4.43 -18.84 3.07
CA VAL A 336 3.18 -18.36 3.67
C VAL A 336 2.33 -19.55 4.15
N MET A 337 2.28 -20.63 3.37
CA MET A 337 1.37 -21.77 3.59
C MET A 337 1.89 -22.84 4.56
N GLN A 338 3.21 -22.99 4.76
CA GLN A 338 3.76 -24.07 5.58
C GLN A 338 3.42 -23.92 7.08
N THR A 339 2.83 -24.97 7.65
CA THR A 339 2.64 -25.15 9.10
C THR A 339 3.87 -25.84 9.69
N GLY A 340 4.86 -25.09 10.19
CA GLY A 340 5.93 -25.63 11.06
C GLY A 340 7.38 -25.48 10.60
N GLY A 341 7.68 -24.72 9.54
CA GLY A 341 9.06 -24.45 9.07
C GLY A 341 9.70 -23.19 9.68
N LEU A 342 11.04 -23.11 9.60
CA LEU A 342 11.84 -21.91 9.88
C LEU A 342 11.30 -20.71 9.07
N GLY A 343 11.55 -19.49 9.55
CA GLY A 343 11.06 -18.23 8.95
C GLY A 343 11.46 -18.04 7.47
N PRO A 344 11.12 -16.90 6.86
CA PRO A 344 11.32 -16.65 5.42
C PRO A 344 12.72 -17.02 4.92
N SER A 345 12.78 -17.53 3.69
CA SER A 345 13.99 -18.11 3.07
C SER A 345 15.21 -17.19 3.10
N THR A 346 15.02 -15.85 3.09
CA THR A 346 16.10 -14.89 3.29
C THR A 346 15.57 -13.57 3.86
N ILE A 347 16.10 -13.16 5.02
CA ILE A 347 15.95 -11.78 5.53
C ILE A 347 17.27 -11.06 5.33
N SER A 348 17.25 -9.97 4.57
CA SER A 348 18.40 -9.08 4.40
C SER A 348 18.15 -7.80 5.17
N TRP A 349 18.97 -7.58 6.19
CA TRP A 349 18.94 -6.33 6.94
C TRP A 349 19.61 -5.23 6.13
N LEU A 350 18.87 -4.18 5.78
CA LEU A 350 19.48 -2.95 5.28
C LEU A 350 20.00 -2.21 6.51
N TRP A 351 21.26 -2.45 6.87
CA TRP A 351 21.92 -1.65 7.89
C TRP A 351 22.02 -0.18 7.41
N ASP A 352 21.90 0.74 8.35
CA ASP A 352 21.95 2.21 8.24
C ASP A 352 20.76 2.91 7.58
N VAL A 353 19.68 3.13 8.34
CA VAL A 353 18.75 4.25 8.09
C VAL A 353 18.48 4.99 9.40
N THR A 354 19.29 6.01 9.70
CA THR A 354 18.97 6.96 10.77
C THR A 354 17.71 7.75 10.39
N ILE A 355 16.67 7.62 11.21
CA ILE A 355 15.25 7.98 11.01
C ILE A 355 14.93 9.41 10.55
N TYR A 356 15.89 10.34 10.54
CA TYR A 356 15.60 11.71 10.12
C TYR A 356 15.24 11.86 8.63
N GLU A 357 15.31 10.78 7.83
CA GLU A 357 14.96 10.75 6.41
C GLU A 357 13.92 9.67 6.01
N ALA A 358 13.15 9.11 6.96
CA ALA A 358 12.15 8.04 6.72
C ALA A 358 10.97 8.41 5.81
N THR A 359 11.02 9.56 5.13
CA THR A 359 10.02 10.03 4.15
C THR A 359 10.39 9.75 2.69
N ARG A 360 11.39 8.89 2.43
CA ARG A 360 12.00 8.77 1.09
C ARG A 360 12.22 7.35 0.51
N ILE A 361 11.64 6.29 1.05
CA ILE A 361 11.91 4.93 0.53
C ILE A 361 10.64 4.09 0.44
N LEU A 362 10.06 4.01 -0.76
CA LEU A 362 9.37 2.83 -1.30
C LEU A 362 9.71 2.79 -2.79
N GLN A 363 10.44 1.74 -3.20
CA GLN A 363 11.01 1.63 -4.53
C GLN A 363 10.39 0.46 -5.29
N THR A 364 10.05 0.81 -6.52
CA THR A 364 9.56 -0.02 -7.61
C THR A 364 10.47 -1.21 -7.88
N TYR A 365 9.92 -2.41 -7.73
CA TYR A 365 10.51 -3.62 -8.31
C TYR A 365 9.94 -3.79 -9.71
N LYS A 366 10.81 -3.89 -10.70
CA LYS A 366 10.45 -4.51 -11.97
C LYS A 366 11.35 -5.69 -12.24
N THR A 367 10.70 -6.81 -12.47
CA THR A 367 11.26 -8.03 -13.01
C THR A 367 11.90 -7.76 -14.36
N LEU A 368 13.10 -8.29 -14.54
CA LEU A 368 13.77 -8.43 -15.84
C LEU A 368 13.45 -9.80 -16.41
#